data_AF-A0A512UJ45-F1
#
_entry.id   AF-A0A512UJ45-F1
#
_cell.length_a   1.000
_cell.length_b   1.000
_cell.length_c   1.000
_cell.angle_alpha   90.00
_cell.angle_beta   90.00
_cell.angle_gamma   90.00
#
_symmetry.space_group_name_H-M   'P 1'
#
loop_
_entity.id
_entity.type
_entity.pdbx_description
1 polymer ?
#
loop_
_entity_poly.entity_id
_entity_poly.type
_entity_poly.pdbx_seq_one_letter_code
_entity_poly.pdbx_strand_id
1 'polypeptide(L)'
;MIYLLEEISSNKFLKFVHLESMAEYGRKAIQLAILNCWAVLNVNFTGSTGSMEPEFDEILKKYSKLLISLWILVLKELSNLKYNQPNSRELKLYDEYWLNFVEVLSLIIEKDHSAVSEFLQEEEDNFFFVMFCQCSEALIKNQNVAQVLGSVNRLVKIPGLSQTLFGEDVFGEVIDLLDRLILMEEEIETKCKVVDTVNILFESFAKKGTSLDTSTDKYFELLRVAMLPLFEIFPFLRSDFNPEDATNKLLIKRCNTERSFAMANKQFSVLSQMIQGFPESTRVDLVSCMLYLIAKFFEFGDDALIGATLPFLKIIISQARSTDTDLLGPFMKIIKANGLFDSKLSKKNYMITMVILITAGDVSLEENDASSFAEFLVESVSDKSLASTSIQSIKSIIINSAKSHNDTSTRTTKCILKLILDWLINGEKKEEVDVKIRFEIIFLFTQSGFIDTEEKATALFGLLIPLLIDYDERDILTKEYLHEKMTSLMTNKINSFKQVVQEQLDESQRSAAESLMKYNSQSNKNVDDGGIQLKSFT
;
A
#
# COMPACT_ATOMS: atom_id res chain seq x y z
N MET A 1 -6.63 45.26 5.40
CA MET A 1 -5.80 44.09 5.77
C MET A 1 -4.40 44.16 5.15
N ILE A 2 -4.29 44.41 3.83
CA ILE A 2 -3.03 44.64 3.09
C ILE A 2 -2.23 45.86 3.60
N TYR A 3 -2.88 47.03 3.75
CA TYR A 3 -2.27 48.22 4.37
C TYR A 3 -1.75 47.95 5.80
N LEU A 4 -2.41 47.04 6.50
CA LEU A 4 -2.15 46.72 7.91
C LEU A 4 -0.84 45.94 8.10
N LEU A 5 -0.42 45.17 7.08
CA LEU A 5 0.86 44.46 7.05
C LEU A 5 2.03 45.42 6.76
N GLU A 6 1.87 46.31 5.77
CA GLU A 6 2.88 47.35 5.46
C GLU A 6 3.09 48.32 6.64
N GLU A 7 2.06 48.53 7.46
CA GLU A 7 2.13 49.38 8.66
C GLU A 7 2.68 48.67 9.92
N ILE A 8 2.56 47.34 10.05
CA ILE A 8 3.20 46.56 11.13
C ILE A 8 4.71 46.42 10.91
N SER A 9 5.17 46.38 9.65
CA SER A 9 6.59 46.22 9.30
C SER A 9 7.38 47.53 9.38
N SER A 10 6.71 48.65 9.14
CA SER A 10 7.29 49.96 9.39
C SER A 10 7.26 50.19 10.89
N ASN A 11 8.39 50.53 11.53
CA ASN A 11 8.43 51.04 12.91
C ASN A 11 7.64 52.37 13.10
N LYS A 12 6.72 52.69 12.18
CA LYS A 12 5.76 53.77 12.22
C LYS A 12 4.37 53.14 12.32
N PHE A 13 3.98 52.93 13.57
CA PHE A 13 2.61 52.82 14.06
C PHE A 13 1.53 53.12 13.02
N LEU A 14 0.68 52.12 12.76
CA LEU A 14 -0.72 52.39 12.48
C LEU A 14 -1.25 53.41 13.49
N LYS A 15 -1.64 54.58 12.98
CA LYS A 15 -2.57 55.47 13.68
C LYS A 15 -3.96 54.82 13.69
N PHE A 16 -4.08 53.67 14.35
CA PHE A 16 -5.31 53.37 15.04
C PHE A 16 -5.39 54.39 16.17
N VAL A 17 -6.09 55.51 15.95
CA VAL A 17 -6.31 56.56 16.96
C VAL A 17 -6.85 55.97 18.28
N HIS A 18 -7.41 54.75 18.26
CA HIS A 18 -7.90 54.00 19.41
C HIS A 18 -6.93 52.96 20.01
N LEU A 19 -5.78 52.66 19.40
CA LEU A 19 -4.78 51.73 19.97
C LEU A 19 -3.68 52.43 20.76
N GLU A 20 -3.35 53.69 20.45
CA GLU A 20 -2.38 54.47 21.23
C GLU A 20 -2.84 54.72 22.67
N SER A 21 -4.16 54.71 22.91
CA SER A 21 -4.78 54.83 24.24
C SER A 21 -5.00 53.48 24.95
N MET A 22 -4.71 52.36 24.29
CA MET A 22 -4.85 51.02 24.87
C MET A 22 -3.57 50.59 25.62
N ALA A 23 -3.78 49.88 26.73
CA ALA A 23 -2.71 49.21 27.45
C ALA A 23 -1.90 48.30 26.51
N GLU A 24 -0.58 48.22 26.71
CA GLU A 24 0.35 47.44 25.88
C GLU A 24 -0.12 45.99 25.67
N TYR A 25 -0.69 45.38 26.71
CA TYR A 25 -1.31 44.06 26.66
C TYR A 25 -2.43 43.94 25.61
N GLY A 26 -3.30 44.96 25.50
CA GLY A 26 -4.41 44.97 24.53
C GLY A 26 -3.94 45.19 23.10
N ARG A 27 -2.91 46.02 22.90
CA ARG A 27 -2.27 46.22 21.59
C ARG A 27 -1.66 44.92 21.07
N LYS A 28 -0.93 44.23 21.94
CA LYS A 28 -0.26 42.95 21.64
C LYS A 28 -1.28 41.84 21.31
N ALA A 29 -2.38 41.76 22.07
CA ALA A 29 -3.46 40.82 21.78
C ALA A 29 -4.06 41.01 20.37
N ILE A 30 -4.31 42.26 19.96
CA ILE A 30 -4.87 42.56 18.62
C ILE A 30 -3.88 42.22 17.51
N GLN A 31 -2.58 42.51 17.71
CA GLN A 31 -1.53 42.15 16.74
C GLN A 31 -1.44 40.63 16.54
N LEU A 32 -1.44 39.86 17.63
CA LEU A 32 -1.42 38.39 17.56
C LEU A 32 -2.68 37.85 16.87
N ALA A 33 -3.85 38.40 17.16
CA ALA A 33 -5.09 38.00 16.49
C ALA A 33 -5.06 38.27 14.97
N ILE A 34 -4.53 39.41 14.53
CA ILE A 34 -4.37 39.73 13.11
C ILE A 34 -3.42 38.74 12.43
N LEU A 35 -2.26 38.49 13.04
CA LEU A 35 -1.30 37.51 12.52
C LEU A 35 -1.91 36.10 12.48
N ASN A 36 -2.72 35.74 13.47
CA ASN A 36 -3.42 34.47 13.53
C ASN A 36 -4.44 34.32 12.40
N CYS A 37 -5.21 35.36 12.08
CA CYS A 37 -6.11 35.35 10.93
C CYS A 37 -5.36 35.05 9.62
N TRP A 38 -4.22 35.71 9.41
CA TRP A 38 -3.37 35.41 8.24
C TRP A 38 -2.82 33.99 8.26
N ALA A 39 -2.45 33.49 9.44
CA ALA A 39 -1.96 32.13 9.57
C ALA A 39 -3.06 31.12 9.18
N VAL A 40 -4.23 31.19 9.81
CA VAL A 40 -5.38 30.31 9.52
C VAL A 40 -5.81 30.40 8.05
N LEU A 41 -5.82 31.60 7.47
CA LEU A 41 -6.10 31.77 6.04
C LEU A 41 -5.09 31.02 5.18
N ASN A 42 -3.80 31.09 5.50
CA ASN A 42 -2.76 30.40 4.75
C ASN A 42 -2.84 28.86 4.94
N VAL A 43 -3.13 28.36 6.14
CA VAL A 43 -3.38 26.92 6.37
C VAL A 43 -4.55 26.43 5.50
N ASN A 44 -5.68 27.11 5.56
CA ASN A 44 -6.88 26.73 4.82
C ASN A 44 -6.67 26.83 3.30
N PHE A 45 -5.93 27.85 2.84
CA PHE A 45 -5.58 28.04 1.43
C PHE A 45 -4.63 26.96 0.92
N THR A 46 -3.65 26.56 1.73
CA THR A 46 -2.69 25.52 1.35
C THR A 46 -3.23 24.11 1.47
N GLY A 47 -4.27 23.88 2.30
CA GLY A 47 -4.94 22.58 2.48
C GLY A 47 -6.12 22.29 1.54
N SER A 48 -6.73 23.30 0.90
CA SER A 48 -7.91 23.12 0.06
C SER A 48 -7.55 22.94 -1.42
N THR A 49 -7.79 21.75 -2.00
CA THR A 49 -7.59 21.44 -3.43
C THR A 49 -8.72 21.97 -4.34
N GLY A 50 -9.51 22.95 -3.88
CA GLY A 50 -10.65 23.53 -4.60
C GLY A 50 -10.28 24.79 -5.40
N SER A 51 -11.10 25.12 -6.40
CA SER A 51 -10.93 26.23 -7.36
C SER A 51 -10.32 27.50 -6.74
N MET A 52 -9.09 27.77 -7.15
CA MET A 52 -8.27 28.87 -6.69
C MET A 52 -8.81 30.22 -7.20
N GLU A 53 -8.96 31.20 -6.31
CA GLU A 53 -9.05 32.60 -6.73
C GLU A 53 -7.60 33.13 -6.92
N PRO A 54 -7.17 33.43 -8.16
CA PRO A 54 -5.77 33.78 -8.45
C PRO A 54 -5.33 35.08 -7.76
N GLU A 55 -6.27 35.99 -7.49
CA GLU A 55 -6.02 37.26 -6.81
C GLU A 55 -5.52 37.07 -5.36
N PHE A 56 -5.99 36.02 -4.66
CA PHE A 56 -5.57 35.73 -3.29
C PHE A 56 -4.17 35.11 -3.22
N ASP A 57 -3.79 34.27 -4.18
CA ASP A 57 -2.43 33.71 -4.27
C ASP A 57 -1.39 34.81 -4.51
N GLU A 58 -1.73 35.79 -5.36
CA GLU A 58 -0.86 36.96 -5.60
C GLU A 58 -0.67 37.81 -4.33
N ILE A 59 -1.73 38.01 -3.54
CA ILE A 59 -1.65 38.76 -2.28
C ILE A 59 -0.79 38.01 -1.25
N LEU A 60 -1.00 36.70 -1.09
CA LEU A 60 -0.22 35.88 -0.16
C LEU A 60 1.26 35.84 -0.55
N LYS A 61 1.56 35.71 -1.85
CA LYS A 61 2.93 35.80 -2.36
C LYS A 61 3.56 37.16 -2.10
N LYS A 62 2.83 38.26 -2.31
CA LYS A 62 3.32 39.63 -2.09
C LYS A 62 3.75 39.88 -0.64
N TYR A 63 3.00 39.38 0.34
CA TYR A 63 3.27 39.61 1.77
C TYR A 63 3.96 38.43 2.48
N SER A 64 4.28 37.36 1.77
CA SER A 64 4.87 36.12 2.30
C SER A 64 6.12 36.38 3.15
N LYS A 65 7.12 37.08 2.61
CA LYS A 65 8.37 37.40 3.31
C LYS A 65 8.13 38.14 4.64
N LEU A 66 7.21 39.10 4.62
CA LEU A 66 6.88 39.86 5.82
C LEU A 66 6.18 38.98 6.87
N LEU A 67 5.17 38.23 6.46
CA LEU A 67 4.43 37.34 7.35
C LEU A 67 5.33 36.28 7.99
N ILE A 68 6.22 35.67 7.20
CA ILE A 68 7.23 34.71 7.68
C ILE A 68 8.09 35.34 8.79
N SER A 69 8.62 36.55 8.54
CA SER A 69 9.46 37.24 9.53
C SER A 69 8.71 37.54 10.83
N LEU A 70 7.44 37.92 10.75
CA LEU A 70 6.61 38.25 11.91
C LEU A 70 6.24 36.99 12.72
N TRP A 71 5.90 35.88 12.06
CA TRP A 71 5.63 34.62 12.75
C TRP A 71 6.87 34.08 13.46
N ILE A 72 8.05 34.16 12.82
CA ILE A 72 9.33 33.78 13.46
C ILE A 72 9.58 34.64 14.70
N LEU A 73 9.42 35.95 14.60
CA LEU A 73 9.65 36.88 15.72
C LEU A 73 8.72 36.61 16.90
N VAL A 74 7.44 36.39 16.62
CA VAL A 74 6.42 36.07 17.63
C VAL A 74 6.74 34.75 18.34
N LEU A 75 7.21 33.73 17.62
CA LEU A 75 7.61 32.45 18.22
C LEU A 75 8.91 32.55 19.01
N LYS A 76 9.88 33.37 18.59
CA LYS A 76 11.08 33.67 19.39
C LYS A 76 10.71 34.40 20.68
N GLU A 77 9.81 35.38 20.61
CA GLU A 77 9.30 36.09 21.78
C GLU A 77 8.57 35.17 22.75
N LEU A 78 7.69 34.30 22.24
CA LEU A 78 7.03 33.27 23.02
C LEU A 78 8.03 32.37 23.74
N SER A 79 9.06 31.89 23.03
CA SER A 79 10.11 31.03 23.59
C SER A 79 10.86 31.75 24.71
N ASN A 80 11.24 33.00 24.49
CA ASN A 80 11.91 33.82 25.50
C ASN A 80 11.03 34.02 26.75
N LEU A 81 9.76 34.37 26.57
CA LEU A 81 8.81 34.53 27.67
C LEU A 81 8.63 33.22 28.45
N LYS A 82 8.51 32.08 27.75
CA LYS A 82 8.24 30.79 28.37
C LYS A 82 9.41 30.29 29.22
N TYR A 83 10.65 30.43 28.75
CA TYR A 83 11.83 29.89 29.43
C TYR A 83 12.48 30.89 30.39
N ASN A 84 12.41 32.20 30.12
CA ASN A 84 13.04 33.23 30.96
C ASN A 84 12.05 33.96 31.89
N GLN A 85 10.75 33.99 31.58
CA GLN A 85 9.72 34.70 32.37
C GLN A 85 8.40 33.91 32.53
N PRO A 86 8.43 32.71 33.13
CA PRO A 86 7.29 31.78 33.14
C PRO A 86 6.04 32.30 33.87
N ASN A 87 6.17 33.31 34.73
CA ASN A 87 5.05 33.90 35.49
C ASN A 87 4.40 35.09 34.77
N SER A 88 4.82 35.42 33.55
CA SER A 88 4.26 36.55 32.81
C SER A 88 2.80 36.32 32.43
N ARG A 89 1.95 37.32 32.68
CA ARG A 89 0.54 37.31 32.24
C ARG A 89 0.41 37.27 30.71
N GLU A 90 1.45 37.69 30.00
CA GLU A 90 1.47 37.76 28.54
C GLU A 90 1.49 36.38 27.87
N LEU A 91 1.98 35.33 28.55
CA LEU A 91 1.99 33.96 28.00
C LEU A 91 0.59 33.50 27.59
N LYS A 92 -0.43 33.88 28.37
CA LYS A 92 -1.83 33.56 28.08
C LYS A 92 -2.33 34.08 26.73
N LEU A 93 -1.72 35.15 26.21
CA LEU A 93 -2.09 35.70 24.90
C LEU A 93 -1.62 34.80 23.75
N TYR A 94 -0.55 34.05 23.95
CA TYR A 94 0.04 33.21 22.92
C TYR A 94 -0.57 31.81 22.90
N ASP A 95 -1.03 31.30 24.06
CA ASP A 95 -1.57 29.94 24.23
C ASP A 95 -2.62 29.57 23.17
N GLU A 96 -3.42 30.54 22.71
CA GLU A 96 -4.49 30.31 21.72
C GLU A 96 -4.03 30.39 20.24
N TYR A 97 -2.86 30.96 19.96
CA TYR A 97 -2.45 31.29 18.57
C TYR A 97 -1.16 30.62 18.11
N TRP A 98 -0.27 30.27 19.04
CA TRP A 98 1.07 29.80 18.70
C TRP A 98 1.06 28.58 17.78
N LEU A 99 0.13 27.65 17.99
CA LEU A 99 -0.03 26.45 17.17
C LEU A 99 -0.26 26.77 15.69
N ASN A 100 -1.09 27.76 15.40
CA ASN A 100 -1.37 28.15 14.02
C ASN A 100 -0.14 28.78 13.36
N PHE A 101 0.71 29.48 14.13
CA PHE A 101 1.98 30.00 13.62
C PHE A 101 2.97 28.87 13.31
N VAL A 102 3.07 27.86 14.18
CA VAL A 102 3.92 26.69 13.92
C VAL A 102 3.43 25.94 12.69
N GLU A 103 2.12 25.71 12.58
CA GLU A 103 1.52 24.99 11.47
C GLU A 103 1.83 25.67 10.13
N VAL A 104 1.60 26.98 10.03
CA VAL A 104 1.87 27.72 8.79
C VAL A 104 3.35 27.74 8.44
N LEU A 105 4.23 27.96 9.41
CA LEU A 105 5.66 27.92 9.14
C LEU A 105 6.09 26.53 8.67
N SER A 106 5.60 25.46 9.31
CA SER A 106 5.89 24.09 8.92
C SER A 106 5.39 23.76 7.50
N LEU A 107 4.24 24.31 7.09
CA LEU A 107 3.69 24.21 5.74
C LEU A 107 4.53 24.98 4.70
N ILE A 108 5.01 26.16 5.06
CA ILE A 108 5.86 26.97 4.18
C ILE A 108 7.20 26.26 3.98
N ILE A 109 7.80 25.71 5.04
CA ILE A 109 9.08 24.99 4.97
C ILE A 109 8.99 23.77 4.03
N GLU A 110 7.87 23.05 4.08
CA GLU A 110 7.66 21.89 3.20
C GLU A 110 7.58 22.28 1.71
N LYS A 111 7.12 23.51 1.40
CA LYS A 111 7.02 24.01 0.03
C LYS A 111 8.29 24.73 -0.44
N ASP A 112 8.86 25.56 0.42
CA ASP A 112 10.04 26.38 0.16
C ASP A 112 10.86 26.57 1.44
N HIS A 113 11.80 25.66 1.66
CA HIS A 113 12.74 25.71 2.78
C HIS A 113 13.60 26.99 2.77
N SER A 114 13.92 27.51 1.58
CA SER A 114 14.81 28.67 1.45
C SER A 114 14.17 29.97 1.97
N ALA A 115 12.85 30.09 1.85
CA ALA A 115 12.10 31.26 2.31
C ALA A 115 12.17 31.47 3.84
N VAL A 116 12.33 30.39 4.61
CA VAL A 116 12.45 30.46 6.08
C VAL A 116 13.91 30.50 6.51
N SER A 117 14.79 29.75 5.85
CA SER A 117 16.23 29.72 6.12
C SER A 117 16.89 31.10 5.91
N GLU A 118 16.42 31.92 4.96
CA GLU A 118 16.90 33.31 4.74
C GLU A 118 16.80 34.18 6.01
N PHE A 119 15.76 33.96 6.84
CA PHE A 119 15.52 34.73 8.07
C PHE A 119 16.19 34.13 9.31
N LEU A 120 16.44 32.81 9.33
CA LEU A 120 17.00 32.11 10.49
C LEU A 120 18.52 31.98 10.43
N GLN A 121 19.10 31.90 9.22
CA GLN A 121 20.55 31.78 9.00
C GLN A 121 21.19 30.71 9.90
N GLU A 122 22.17 31.06 10.74
CA GLU A 122 22.87 30.13 11.64
C GLU A 122 22.02 29.70 12.85
N GLU A 123 20.89 30.35 13.13
CA GLU A 123 20.01 30.02 14.26
C GLU A 123 18.93 28.98 13.90
N GLU A 124 18.92 28.49 12.66
CA GLU A 124 17.88 27.64 12.11
C GLU A 124 17.64 26.36 12.93
N ASP A 125 18.69 25.61 13.21
CA ASP A 125 18.60 24.33 13.93
C ASP A 125 18.12 24.54 15.38
N ASN A 126 18.65 25.57 16.06
CA ASN A 126 18.25 25.92 17.42
C ASN A 126 16.79 26.38 17.47
N PHE A 127 16.35 27.18 16.50
CA PHE A 127 14.97 27.63 16.41
C PHE A 127 14.03 26.43 16.24
N PHE A 128 14.30 25.54 15.28
CA PHE A 128 13.45 24.38 15.05
C PHE A 128 13.49 23.37 16.20
N PHE A 129 14.62 23.24 16.89
CA PHE A 129 14.70 22.43 18.10
C PHE A 129 13.81 22.97 19.22
N VAL A 130 13.83 24.29 19.46
CA VAL A 130 12.94 24.93 20.45
C VAL A 130 11.46 24.76 20.06
N MET A 131 11.14 24.89 18.76
CA MET A 131 9.78 24.66 18.26
C MET A 131 9.34 23.21 18.47
N PHE A 132 10.22 22.24 18.18
CA PHE A 132 9.97 20.83 18.44
C PHE A 132 9.73 20.57 19.93
N CYS A 133 10.52 21.18 20.83
CA CYS A 133 10.32 21.05 22.27
C CYS A 133 8.95 21.60 22.71
N GLN A 134 8.52 22.74 22.15
CA GLN A 134 7.20 23.31 22.44
C GLN A 134 6.07 22.39 21.95
N CYS A 135 6.19 21.83 20.76
CA CYS A 135 5.25 20.84 20.25
C CYS A 135 5.23 19.58 21.12
N SER A 136 6.39 19.08 21.53
CA SER A 136 6.53 17.90 22.40
C SER A 136 5.85 18.12 23.75
N GLU A 137 6.01 19.30 24.36
CA GLU A 137 5.33 19.64 25.61
C GLU A 137 3.80 19.71 25.44
N ALA A 138 3.32 20.25 24.31
CA ALA A 138 1.90 20.27 23.99
C ALA A 138 1.33 18.85 23.80
N LEU A 139 2.09 17.97 23.14
CA LEU A 139 1.78 16.55 22.99
C LEU A 139 1.73 15.83 24.35
N ILE A 140 2.70 16.07 25.24
CA ILE A 140 2.71 15.53 26.61
C ILE A 140 1.47 15.98 27.41
N LYS A 141 0.99 17.20 27.17
CA LYS A 141 -0.21 17.77 27.79
C LYS A 141 -1.51 17.38 27.09
N ASN A 142 -1.46 16.54 26.04
CA ASN A 142 -2.59 16.13 25.21
C ASN A 142 -3.38 17.30 24.61
N GLN A 143 -2.69 18.37 24.20
CA GLN A 143 -3.30 19.58 23.62
C GLN A 143 -3.27 19.52 22.08
N ASN A 144 -4.44 19.52 21.44
CA ASN A 144 -4.60 19.55 19.97
C ASN A 144 -3.71 18.52 19.23
N VAL A 145 -3.61 17.30 19.78
CA VAL A 145 -2.61 16.28 19.41
C VAL A 145 -2.51 16.07 17.89
N ALA A 146 -3.63 15.93 17.18
CA ALA A 146 -3.65 15.73 15.74
C ALA A 146 -3.04 16.89 14.93
N GLN A 147 -3.31 18.14 15.33
CA GLN A 147 -2.74 19.34 14.69
C GLN A 147 -1.24 19.44 14.99
N VAL A 148 -0.86 19.21 16.25
CA VAL A 148 0.54 19.27 16.67
C VAL A 148 1.37 18.20 15.97
N LEU A 149 0.88 16.97 15.86
CA LEU A 149 1.54 15.90 15.10
C LEU A 149 1.70 16.23 13.62
N GLY A 150 0.70 16.89 13.02
CA GLY A 150 0.80 17.38 11.65
C GLY A 150 1.97 18.33 11.45
N SER A 151 2.18 19.25 12.39
CA SER A 151 3.33 20.16 12.39
C SER A 151 4.65 19.44 12.69
N VAL A 152 4.68 18.54 13.67
CA VAL A 152 5.87 17.75 14.02
C VAL A 152 6.33 16.91 12.83
N ASN A 153 5.41 16.25 12.11
CA ASN A 153 5.70 15.47 10.91
C ASN A 153 6.40 16.27 9.82
N ARG A 154 6.13 17.56 9.70
CA ARG A 154 6.82 18.45 8.76
C ARG A 154 8.16 18.91 9.32
N LEU A 155 8.24 19.24 10.61
CA LEU A 155 9.47 19.68 11.26
C LEU A 155 10.55 18.59 11.25
N VAL A 156 10.22 17.33 11.55
CA VAL A 156 11.21 16.23 11.60
C VAL A 156 11.82 15.87 10.25
N LYS A 157 11.29 16.43 9.14
CA LYS A 157 11.90 16.33 7.80
C LYS A 157 13.10 17.26 7.65
N ILE A 158 13.23 18.28 8.50
CA ILE A 158 14.31 19.28 8.43
C ILE A 158 15.63 18.59 8.82
N PRO A 159 16.66 18.55 7.94
CA PRO A 159 17.84 17.71 8.15
C PRO A 159 18.73 18.06 9.35
N GLY A 160 18.72 19.31 9.81
CA GLY A 160 19.50 19.75 10.97
C GLY A 160 18.78 19.47 12.29
N LEU A 161 17.46 19.70 12.32
CA LEU A 161 16.62 19.27 13.45
C LEU A 161 16.69 17.76 13.63
N SER A 162 16.47 16.98 12.56
CA SER A 162 16.50 15.52 12.66
C SER A 162 17.81 15.07 13.31
N GLN A 163 18.96 15.51 12.81
CA GLN A 163 20.28 15.16 13.38
C GLN A 163 20.38 15.46 14.88
N THR A 164 19.83 16.60 15.31
CA THR A 164 19.79 16.97 16.73
C THR A 164 18.94 15.98 17.53
N LEU A 165 17.78 15.58 17.00
CA LEU A 165 16.89 14.58 17.62
C LEU A 165 17.52 13.18 17.69
N PHE A 166 18.46 12.86 16.82
CA PHE A 166 19.21 11.60 16.86
C PHE A 166 20.44 11.63 17.77
N GLY A 167 20.73 12.77 18.40
CA GLY A 167 21.79 12.88 19.41
C GLY A 167 21.51 11.97 20.60
N GLU A 168 22.56 11.42 21.23
CA GLU A 168 22.44 10.53 22.39
C GLU A 168 21.61 11.13 23.53
N ASP A 169 21.73 12.43 23.76
CA ASP A 169 21.05 13.12 24.86
C ASP A 169 19.56 13.37 24.61
N VAL A 170 19.10 13.29 23.36
CA VAL A 170 17.74 13.67 22.95
C VAL A 170 16.93 12.48 22.46
N PHE A 171 17.59 11.50 21.83
CA PHE A 171 16.90 10.39 21.17
C PHE A 171 16.01 9.59 22.13
N GLY A 172 16.47 9.32 23.35
CA GLY A 172 15.67 8.63 24.37
C GLY A 172 14.36 9.34 24.69
N GLU A 173 14.41 10.67 24.87
CA GLU A 173 13.23 11.50 25.15
C GLU A 173 12.24 11.51 23.97
N VAL A 174 12.75 11.48 22.73
CA VAL A 174 11.91 11.39 21.52
C VAL A 174 11.19 10.03 21.47
N ILE A 175 11.90 8.94 21.78
CA ILE A 175 11.30 7.60 21.82
C ILE A 175 10.24 7.52 22.93
N ASP A 176 10.55 8.01 24.14
CA ASP A 176 9.60 8.03 25.26
C ASP A 176 8.34 8.84 24.95
N LEU A 177 8.49 9.98 24.25
CA LEU A 177 7.36 10.76 23.76
C LEU A 177 6.48 9.96 22.80
N LEU A 178 7.09 9.30 21.80
CA LEU A 178 6.36 8.54 20.78
C LEU A 178 5.68 7.31 21.39
N ASP A 179 6.35 6.58 22.29
CA ASP A 179 5.77 5.46 23.04
C ASP A 179 4.56 5.93 23.86
N ARG A 180 4.70 7.03 24.60
CA ARG A 180 3.59 7.60 25.37
C ARG A 180 2.40 7.97 24.48
N LEU A 181 2.64 8.57 23.31
CA LEU A 181 1.56 8.93 22.39
C LEU A 181 0.84 7.71 21.84
N ILE A 182 1.55 6.63 21.51
CA ILE A 182 0.92 5.38 21.07
C ILE A 182 0.05 4.78 22.17
N LEU A 183 0.52 4.80 23.41
CA LEU A 183 -0.16 4.19 24.56
C LEU A 183 -1.35 5.02 25.09
N MET A 184 -1.25 6.35 25.05
CA MET A 184 -2.24 7.25 25.65
C MET A 184 -3.40 7.61 24.70
N GLU A 185 -3.15 7.66 23.39
CA GLU A 185 -4.16 8.04 22.42
C GLU A 185 -5.14 6.87 22.17
N GLU A 186 -6.44 7.14 22.13
CA GLU A 186 -7.45 6.13 21.77
C GLU A 186 -7.76 6.15 20.27
N GLU A 187 -7.53 7.28 19.61
CA GLU A 187 -7.89 7.49 18.21
C GLU A 187 -6.86 6.86 17.26
N ILE A 188 -7.33 5.91 16.45
CA ILE A 188 -6.50 5.18 15.48
C ILE A 188 -5.87 6.11 14.45
N GLU A 189 -6.57 7.16 14.01
CA GLU A 189 -6.00 8.15 13.06
C GLU A 189 -4.78 8.86 13.67
N THR A 190 -4.85 9.22 14.94
CA THR A 190 -3.74 9.85 15.67
C THR A 190 -2.58 8.86 15.82
N LYS A 191 -2.84 7.59 16.15
CA LYS A 191 -1.80 6.54 16.15
C LYS A 191 -1.15 6.36 14.78
N CYS A 192 -1.93 6.39 13.69
CA CYS A 192 -1.38 6.36 12.33
C CYS A 192 -0.42 7.54 12.08
N LYS A 193 -0.78 8.76 12.54
CA LYS A 193 0.07 9.94 12.41
C LYS A 193 1.38 9.82 13.19
N VAL A 194 1.36 9.18 14.36
CA VAL A 194 2.58 8.87 15.13
C VAL A 194 3.46 7.86 14.40
N VAL A 195 2.87 6.79 13.85
CA VAL A 195 3.62 5.83 13.01
C VAL A 195 4.23 6.51 11.79
N ASP A 196 3.53 7.48 11.19
CA ASP A 196 4.08 8.34 10.13
C ASP A 196 5.27 9.17 10.63
N THR A 197 5.18 9.77 11.83
CA THR A 197 6.31 10.49 12.44
C THR A 197 7.54 9.59 12.56
N VAL A 198 7.35 8.37 13.06
CA VAL A 198 8.41 7.37 13.24
C VAL A 198 9.05 7.02 11.89
N ASN A 199 8.25 6.77 10.85
CA ASN A 199 8.77 6.48 9.52
C ASN A 199 9.55 7.66 8.92
N ILE A 200 9.03 8.88 9.05
CA ILE A 200 9.70 10.08 8.55
C ILE A 200 11.04 10.27 9.27
N LEU A 201 11.08 10.09 10.60
CA LEU A 201 12.32 10.13 11.36
C LEU A 201 13.31 9.09 10.84
N PHE A 202 12.87 7.83 10.70
CA PHE A 202 13.69 6.75 10.17
C PHE A 202 14.30 7.09 8.80
N GLU A 203 13.49 7.56 7.84
CA GLU A 203 13.94 7.93 6.51
C GLU A 203 14.88 9.15 6.52
N SER A 204 14.57 10.17 7.32
CA SER A 204 15.40 11.36 7.49
C SER A 204 16.79 11.01 8.01
N PHE A 205 16.89 10.00 8.89
CA PHE A 205 18.16 9.47 9.39
C PHE A 205 18.89 8.62 8.36
N ALA A 206 18.19 7.70 7.70
CA ALA A 206 18.79 6.80 6.72
C ALA A 206 19.44 7.57 5.55
N LYS A 207 18.83 8.67 5.09
CA LYS A 207 19.34 9.48 3.96
C LYS A 207 20.69 10.16 4.20
N LYS A 208 21.09 10.38 5.46
CA LYS A 208 22.32 11.14 5.80
C LYS A 208 23.57 10.29 5.92
N GLY A 209 23.45 8.96 5.79
CA GLY A 209 24.60 8.06 5.64
C GLY A 209 25.56 8.01 6.84
N THR A 210 25.13 8.40 8.05
CA THR A 210 25.82 7.94 9.27
C THR A 210 25.88 6.44 9.19
N SER A 211 27.09 5.86 9.21
CA SER A 211 27.31 4.42 9.10
C SER A 211 26.25 3.69 9.93
N LEU A 212 25.36 2.94 9.27
CA LEU A 212 24.27 2.20 9.91
C LEU A 212 24.78 1.36 11.10
N ASP A 213 26.06 0.96 11.04
CA ASP A 213 26.79 0.21 12.06
C ASP A 213 26.96 0.93 13.41
N THR A 214 27.02 2.27 13.45
CA THR A 214 27.18 3.02 14.72
C THR A 214 25.87 3.43 15.38
N SER A 215 24.72 3.22 14.71
CA SER A 215 23.40 3.64 15.19
C SER A 215 22.31 2.61 14.98
N THR A 216 22.68 1.34 14.80
CA THR A 216 21.73 0.24 14.57
C THR A 216 20.68 0.14 15.70
N ASP A 217 21.09 0.34 16.95
CA ASP A 217 20.20 0.29 18.12
C ASP A 217 19.07 1.33 18.02
N LYS A 218 19.37 2.54 17.53
CA LYS A 218 18.37 3.60 17.35
C LYS A 218 17.36 3.27 16.25
N TYR A 219 17.82 2.63 15.17
CA TYR A 219 16.92 2.14 14.12
C TYR A 219 16.01 1.01 14.63
N PHE A 220 16.52 0.13 15.49
CA PHE A 220 15.70 -0.89 16.15
C PHE A 220 14.68 -0.29 17.12
N GLU A 221 15.04 0.75 17.88
CA GLU A 221 14.09 1.45 18.75
C GLU A 221 12.96 2.09 17.94
N LEU A 222 13.26 2.77 16.82
CA LEU A 222 12.22 3.30 15.92
C LEU A 222 11.33 2.18 15.36
N LEU A 223 11.92 1.05 14.97
CA LEU A 223 11.17 -0.11 14.50
C LEU A 223 10.25 -0.69 15.60
N ARG A 224 10.74 -0.76 16.84
CA ARG A 224 9.97 -1.21 18.02
C ARG A 224 8.75 -0.31 18.23
N VAL A 225 8.94 1.02 18.22
CA VAL A 225 7.85 1.98 18.36
C VAL A 225 6.82 1.82 17.24
N ALA A 226 7.26 1.66 15.97
CA ALA A 226 6.36 1.43 14.84
C ALA A 226 5.52 0.15 14.97
N MET A 227 6.08 -0.91 15.57
CA MET A 227 5.39 -2.18 15.81
C MET A 227 4.42 -2.15 17.00
N LEU A 228 4.63 -1.27 17.98
CA LEU A 228 3.89 -1.26 19.25
C LEU A 228 2.35 -1.29 19.09
N PRO A 229 1.72 -0.47 18.23
CA PRO A 229 0.27 -0.49 18.11
C PRO A 229 -0.26 -1.80 17.48
N LEU A 230 0.59 -2.56 16.77
CA LEU A 230 0.19 -3.83 16.16
C LEU A 230 -0.10 -4.86 17.26
N PHE A 231 0.75 -4.92 18.29
CA PHE A 231 0.59 -5.82 19.44
C PHE A 231 -0.55 -5.39 20.37
N GLU A 232 -0.86 -4.09 20.42
CA GLU A 232 -2.03 -3.57 21.14
C GLU A 232 -3.34 -3.98 20.45
N ILE A 233 -3.39 -3.85 19.12
CA ILE A 233 -4.58 -4.16 18.33
C ILE A 233 -4.78 -5.67 18.20
N PHE A 234 -3.71 -6.44 18.01
CA PHE A 234 -3.74 -7.88 17.81
C PHE A 234 -3.08 -8.59 19.00
N PRO A 235 -3.82 -8.82 20.10
CA PRO A 235 -3.27 -9.34 21.34
C PRO A 235 -2.68 -10.74 21.19
N PHE A 236 -3.13 -11.52 20.19
CA PHE A 236 -2.61 -12.87 19.89
C PHE A 236 -1.18 -12.87 19.34
N LEU A 237 -0.63 -11.71 18.97
CA LEU A 237 0.78 -11.56 18.63
C LEU A 237 1.67 -11.47 19.88
N ARG A 238 1.11 -11.20 21.06
CA ARG A 238 1.87 -11.07 22.31
C ARG A 238 2.19 -12.43 22.89
N SER A 239 3.34 -12.55 23.55
CA SER A 239 3.80 -13.79 24.18
C SER A 239 2.99 -14.19 25.42
N ASP A 240 2.34 -13.23 26.08
CA ASP A 240 1.49 -13.41 27.25
C ASP A 240 0.00 -13.68 26.90
N PHE A 241 -0.31 -13.83 25.61
CA PHE A 241 -1.66 -14.06 25.15
C PHE A 241 -2.21 -15.39 25.68
N ASN A 242 -3.28 -15.29 26.46
CA ASN A 242 -4.06 -16.43 26.91
C ASN A 242 -5.51 -16.29 26.40
N PRO A 243 -5.97 -17.20 25.52
CA PRO A 243 -7.32 -17.15 24.96
C PRO A 243 -8.41 -17.36 26.02
N GLU A 244 -8.09 -17.90 27.19
CA GLU A 244 -9.06 -18.11 28.27
C GLU A 244 -9.32 -16.90 29.16
N ASP A 245 -8.43 -15.91 29.14
CA ASP A 245 -8.59 -14.69 29.93
C ASP A 245 -9.72 -13.81 29.38
N ALA A 246 -10.58 -13.32 30.28
CA ALA A 246 -11.72 -12.46 29.98
C ALA A 246 -11.28 -11.15 29.30
N THR A 247 -10.13 -10.60 29.69
CA THR A 247 -9.57 -9.37 29.10
C THR A 247 -9.17 -9.59 27.64
N ASN A 248 -8.47 -10.69 27.35
CA ASN A 248 -8.07 -11.06 25.99
C ASN A 248 -9.28 -11.36 25.11
N LYS A 249 -10.33 -12.02 25.64
CA LYS A 249 -11.59 -12.25 24.90
C LYS A 249 -12.26 -10.94 24.45
N LEU A 250 -12.17 -9.87 25.24
CA LEU A 250 -12.69 -8.55 24.87
C LEU A 250 -11.82 -7.84 23.83
N LEU A 251 -10.49 -7.94 23.94
CA LEU A 251 -9.55 -7.35 22.98
C LEU A 251 -9.69 -8.00 21.60
N ILE A 252 -9.81 -9.33 21.53
CA ILE A 252 -10.03 -10.07 20.27
C ILE A 252 -11.27 -9.57 19.52
N LYS A 253 -12.37 -9.26 20.23
CA LYS A 253 -13.58 -8.73 19.60
C LYS A 253 -13.36 -7.37 18.93
N ARG A 254 -12.37 -6.59 19.38
CA ARG A 254 -12.02 -5.29 18.78
C ARG A 254 -11.08 -5.44 17.58
N CYS A 255 -10.45 -6.60 17.38
CA CYS A 255 -9.51 -6.83 16.27
C CYS A 255 -10.20 -6.83 14.90
N ASN A 256 -11.44 -7.29 14.82
CA ASN A 256 -12.18 -7.42 13.57
C ASN A 256 -13.03 -6.17 13.29
N THR A 257 -12.38 -5.01 13.28
CA THR A 257 -13.01 -3.73 12.88
C THR A 257 -12.29 -3.12 11.69
N GLU A 258 -13.03 -2.39 10.85
CA GLU A 258 -12.47 -1.67 9.69
C GLU A 258 -11.29 -0.77 10.06
N ARG A 259 -11.34 -0.15 11.25
CA ARG A 259 -10.28 0.72 11.73
C ARG A 259 -9.02 -0.06 12.11
N SER A 260 -9.16 -1.25 12.70
CA SER A 260 -8.04 -2.15 13.00
C SER A 260 -7.36 -2.63 11.72
N PHE A 261 -8.13 -2.94 10.67
CA PHE A 261 -7.57 -3.30 9.36
C PHE A 261 -6.83 -2.12 8.71
N ALA A 262 -7.39 -0.91 8.77
CA ALA A 262 -6.73 0.29 8.25
C ALA A 262 -5.38 0.56 8.94
N MET A 263 -5.33 0.40 10.27
CA MET A 263 -4.09 0.55 11.04
C MET A 263 -3.07 -0.53 10.69
N ALA A 264 -3.48 -1.80 10.67
CA ALA A 264 -2.63 -2.92 10.27
C ALA A 264 -2.02 -2.65 8.88
N ASN A 265 -2.85 -2.19 7.93
CA ASN A 265 -2.39 -1.90 6.58
C ASN A 265 -1.31 -0.82 6.55
N LYS A 266 -1.51 0.25 7.33
CA LYS A 266 -0.54 1.33 7.46
C LYS A 266 0.76 0.83 8.08
N GLN A 267 0.68 0.08 9.17
CA GLN A 267 1.83 -0.46 9.89
C GLN A 267 2.65 -1.42 9.04
N PHE A 268 2.02 -2.41 8.41
CA PHE A 268 2.74 -3.35 7.55
C PHE A 268 3.44 -2.66 6.37
N SER A 269 2.80 -1.62 5.80
CA SER A 269 3.42 -0.80 4.75
C SER A 269 4.68 -0.08 5.26
N VAL A 270 4.57 0.59 6.41
CA VAL A 270 5.70 1.31 7.05
C VAL A 270 6.81 0.35 7.45
N LEU A 271 6.50 -0.75 8.13
CA LEU A 271 7.48 -1.75 8.54
C LEU A 271 8.23 -2.34 7.33
N SER A 272 7.51 -2.65 6.25
CA SER A 272 8.10 -3.12 5.00
C SER A 272 9.08 -2.10 4.38
N GLN A 273 8.81 -0.79 4.53
CA GLN A 273 9.71 0.26 4.04
C GLN A 273 10.94 0.39 4.95
N MET A 274 10.75 0.39 6.27
CA MET A 274 11.83 0.48 7.25
C MET A 274 12.81 -0.69 7.11
N ILE A 275 12.32 -1.92 6.91
CA ILE A 275 13.16 -3.13 6.73
C ILE A 275 14.13 -2.98 5.55
N GLN A 276 13.74 -2.30 4.47
CA GLN A 276 14.62 -2.07 3.32
C GLN A 276 15.80 -1.14 3.66
N GLY A 277 15.65 -0.28 4.66
CA GLY A 277 16.70 0.63 5.14
C GLY A 277 17.82 -0.07 5.94
N PHE A 278 17.62 -1.32 6.37
CA PHE A 278 18.64 -2.07 7.11
C PHE A 278 19.66 -2.76 6.20
N PRO A 279 20.89 -3.02 6.72
CA PRO A 279 21.88 -3.88 6.07
C PRO A 279 21.30 -5.27 5.76
N GLU A 280 21.87 -5.94 4.76
CA GLU A 280 21.35 -7.23 4.27
C GLU A 280 21.28 -8.32 5.34
N SER A 281 22.31 -8.45 6.19
CA SER A 281 22.33 -9.43 7.29
C SER A 281 21.14 -9.27 8.23
N THR A 282 20.88 -8.05 8.70
CA THR A 282 19.74 -7.74 9.58
C THR A 282 18.40 -7.86 8.86
N ARG A 283 18.35 -7.56 7.56
CA ARG A 283 17.14 -7.65 6.75
C ARG A 283 16.59 -9.08 6.73
N VAL A 284 17.46 -10.09 6.65
CA VAL A 284 17.05 -11.51 6.65
C VAL A 284 16.26 -11.85 7.91
N ASP A 285 16.78 -11.45 9.08
CA ASP A 285 16.14 -11.69 10.37
C ASP A 285 14.81 -10.95 10.48
N LEU A 286 14.77 -9.67 10.07
CA LEU A 286 13.55 -8.87 10.10
C LEU A 286 12.46 -9.42 9.17
N VAL A 287 12.82 -9.84 7.95
CA VAL A 287 11.89 -10.48 7.01
C VAL A 287 11.35 -11.79 7.61
N SER A 288 12.19 -12.57 8.30
CA SER A 288 11.78 -13.78 9.01
C SER A 288 10.78 -13.46 10.13
N CYS A 289 10.99 -12.40 10.89
CA CYS A 289 10.04 -11.91 11.90
C CYS A 289 8.70 -11.51 11.27
N MET A 290 8.71 -10.81 10.14
CA MET A 290 7.47 -10.43 9.43
C MET A 290 6.71 -11.65 8.92
N LEU A 291 7.40 -12.65 8.37
CA LEU A 291 6.79 -13.93 7.98
C LEU A 291 6.17 -14.64 9.19
N TYR A 292 6.86 -14.62 10.34
CA TYR A 292 6.32 -15.18 11.58
C TYR A 292 5.06 -14.45 12.05
N LEU A 293 5.03 -13.11 12.01
CA LEU A 293 3.83 -12.34 12.32
C LEU A 293 2.67 -12.74 11.42
N ILE A 294 2.89 -12.84 10.10
CA ILE A 294 1.85 -13.29 9.16
C ILE A 294 1.40 -14.72 9.49
N ALA A 295 2.32 -15.63 9.81
CA ALA A 295 1.98 -17.00 10.20
C ALA A 295 1.07 -17.04 11.45
N LYS A 296 1.24 -16.10 12.39
CA LYS A 296 0.33 -15.96 13.55
C LYS A 296 -1.08 -15.51 13.18
N PHE A 297 -1.26 -14.70 12.14
CA PHE A 297 -2.60 -14.41 11.60
C PHE A 297 -3.26 -15.65 11.01
N PHE A 298 -2.49 -16.51 10.31
CA PHE A 298 -2.99 -17.79 9.83
C PHE A 298 -3.34 -18.75 10.98
N GLU A 299 -2.53 -18.81 12.04
CA GLU A 299 -2.79 -19.61 13.25
C GLU A 299 -4.09 -19.17 13.96
N PHE A 300 -4.36 -17.87 14.00
CA PHE A 300 -5.60 -17.33 14.56
C PHE A 300 -6.84 -17.74 13.76
N GLY A 301 -6.72 -17.87 12.43
CA GLY A 301 -7.73 -18.50 11.58
C GLY A 301 -8.96 -17.65 11.26
N ASP A 302 -8.90 -16.32 11.45
CA ASP A 302 -9.96 -15.39 11.04
C ASP A 302 -9.79 -15.00 9.57
N ASP A 303 -10.80 -15.32 8.75
CA ASP A 303 -10.73 -15.15 7.30
C ASP A 303 -10.62 -13.68 6.86
N ALA A 304 -11.25 -12.74 7.58
CA ALA A 304 -11.17 -11.32 7.24
C ALA A 304 -9.77 -10.78 7.53
N LEU A 305 -9.18 -11.17 8.65
CA LEU A 305 -7.79 -10.83 9.01
C LEU A 305 -6.78 -11.43 8.04
N ILE A 306 -6.93 -12.71 7.69
CA ILE A 306 -6.04 -13.34 6.71
C ILE A 306 -6.14 -12.59 5.38
N GLY A 307 -7.35 -12.33 4.89
CA GLY A 307 -7.58 -11.57 3.66
C GLY A 307 -6.92 -10.18 3.66
N ALA A 308 -6.99 -9.45 4.79
CA ALA A 308 -6.33 -8.16 4.96
C ALA A 308 -4.80 -8.27 4.95
N THR A 309 -4.21 -9.39 5.36
CA THR A 309 -2.74 -9.57 5.39
C THR A 309 -2.12 -9.97 4.04
N LEU A 310 -2.91 -10.46 3.08
CA LEU A 310 -2.41 -10.98 1.79
C LEU A 310 -1.59 -9.97 0.96
N PRO A 311 -1.95 -8.67 0.87
CA PRO A 311 -1.11 -7.69 0.19
C PRO A 311 0.29 -7.60 0.78
N PHE A 312 0.41 -7.67 2.11
CA PHE A 312 1.70 -7.62 2.81
C PHE A 312 2.48 -8.91 2.64
N LEU A 313 1.79 -10.05 2.67
CA LEU A 313 2.40 -11.34 2.37
C LEU A 313 3.12 -11.30 1.02
N LYS A 314 2.49 -10.73 -0.02
CA LYS A 314 3.12 -10.57 -1.34
C LYS A 314 4.38 -9.71 -1.29
N ILE A 315 4.35 -8.59 -0.56
CA ILE A 315 5.50 -7.70 -0.42
C ILE A 315 6.64 -8.39 0.33
N ILE A 316 6.37 -8.98 1.49
CA ILE A 316 7.38 -9.65 2.31
C ILE A 316 7.99 -10.85 1.59
N ILE A 317 7.19 -11.64 0.88
CA ILE A 317 7.70 -12.75 0.06
C ILE A 317 8.65 -12.24 -1.04
N SER A 318 8.31 -11.13 -1.69
CA SER A 318 9.21 -10.55 -2.70
C SER A 318 10.54 -10.09 -2.10
N GLN A 319 10.54 -9.61 -0.86
CA GLN A 319 11.76 -9.26 -0.12
C GLN A 319 12.54 -10.49 0.33
N ALA A 320 11.86 -11.53 0.80
CA ALA A 320 12.47 -12.82 1.13
C ALA A 320 13.19 -13.41 -0.09
N ARG A 321 12.60 -13.30 -1.29
CA ARG A 321 13.23 -13.75 -2.53
C ARG A 321 14.48 -12.95 -2.92
N SER A 322 14.57 -11.67 -2.56
CA SER A 322 15.79 -10.89 -2.77
C SER A 322 16.93 -11.28 -1.83
N THR A 323 16.69 -12.20 -0.90
CA THR A 323 17.66 -12.70 0.07
C THR A 323 18.16 -14.08 -0.35
N ASP A 324 19.45 -14.37 -0.20
CA ASP A 324 20.05 -15.66 -0.56
C ASP A 324 19.69 -16.83 0.38
N THR A 325 18.83 -16.59 1.38
CA THR A 325 18.47 -17.58 2.43
C THR A 325 17.08 -18.15 2.20
N ASP A 326 16.92 -19.48 2.37
CA ASP A 326 15.60 -20.14 2.28
C ASP A 326 14.74 -19.86 3.53
N LEU A 327 13.98 -18.76 3.47
CA LEU A 327 12.99 -18.39 4.49
C LEU A 327 11.59 -18.93 4.19
N LEU A 328 11.30 -19.24 2.92
CA LEU A 328 9.96 -19.55 2.46
C LEU A 328 9.60 -21.02 2.70
N GLY A 329 10.57 -21.94 2.65
CA GLY A 329 10.37 -23.34 3.02
C GLY A 329 9.83 -23.53 4.45
N PRO A 330 10.51 -22.99 5.49
CA PRO A 330 10.03 -23.03 6.87
C PRO A 330 8.65 -22.37 7.05
N PHE A 331 8.46 -21.20 6.44
CA PHE A 331 7.18 -20.49 6.50
C PHE A 331 6.03 -21.33 5.93
N MET A 332 6.23 -21.98 4.77
CA MET A 332 5.24 -22.86 4.17
C MET A 332 4.87 -24.01 5.12
N LYS A 333 5.86 -24.64 5.79
CA LYS A 333 5.60 -25.72 6.75
C LYS A 333 4.72 -25.25 7.92
N ILE A 334 4.96 -24.04 8.43
CA ILE A 334 4.18 -23.48 9.54
C ILE A 334 2.73 -23.23 9.12
N ILE A 335 2.51 -22.59 7.96
CA ILE A 335 1.13 -22.30 7.51
C ILE A 335 0.38 -23.60 7.18
N LYS A 336 1.06 -24.59 6.58
CA LYS A 336 0.48 -25.92 6.36
C LYS A 336 0.03 -26.57 7.68
N ALA A 337 0.86 -26.53 8.72
CA ALA A 337 0.54 -27.07 10.04
C ALA A 337 -0.62 -26.32 10.72
N ASN A 338 -0.74 -25.01 10.44
CA ASN A 338 -1.77 -24.14 11.00
C ASN A 338 -3.08 -24.12 10.20
N GLY A 339 -3.28 -25.09 9.29
CA GLY A 339 -4.56 -25.27 8.62
C GLY A 339 -4.74 -24.46 7.33
N LEU A 340 -3.67 -24.19 6.57
CA LEU A 340 -3.80 -23.65 5.21
C LEU A 340 -4.78 -24.47 4.33
N PHE A 341 -4.84 -25.78 4.59
CA PHE A 341 -5.73 -26.72 3.91
C PHE A 341 -6.99 -27.07 4.71
N ASP A 342 -7.19 -26.47 5.88
CA ASP A 342 -8.37 -26.72 6.71
C ASP A 342 -9.60 -25.94 6.20
N SER A 343 -10.79 -26.46 6.51
CA SER A 343 -12.09 -25.87 6.14
C SER A 343 -12.38 -24.50 6.75
N LYS A 344 -11.51 -23.99 7.63
CA LYS A 344 -11.67 -22.69 8.30
C LYS A 344 -11.35 -21.51 7.38
N LEU A 345 -10.42 -21.70 6.43
CA LEU A 345 -10.03 -20.65 5.50
C LEU A 345 -11.02 -20.58 4.34
N SER A 346 -11.43 -19.38 3.93
CA SER A 346 -12.24 -19.26 2.73
C SER A 346 -11.46 -19.76 1.52
N LYS A 347 -12.18 -20.47 0.64
CA LYS A 347 -11.67 -20.93 -0.67
C LYS A 347 -10.94 -19.81 -1.44
N LYS A 348 -11.43 -18.57 -1.32
CA LYS A 348 -10.83 -17.38 -1.95
C LYS A 348 -9.48 -17.03 -1.34
N ASN A 349 -9.36 -16.97 -0.01
CA ASN A 349 -8.11 -16.61 0.64
C ASN A 349 -7.05 -17.71 0.50
N TYR A 350 -7.45 -18.98 0.55
CA TYR A 350 -6.59 -20.12 0.21
C TYR A 350 -5.99 -19.96 -1.19
N MET A 351 -6.84 -19.69 -2.17
CA MET A 351 -6.43 -19.51 -3.56
C MET A 351 -5.40 -18.37 -3.72
N ILE A 352 -5.71 -17.19 -3.18
CA ILE A 352 -4.83 -16.02 -3.31
C ILE A 352 -3.49 -16.28 -2.59
N THR A 353 -3.52 -16.90 -1.42
CA THR A 353 -2.30 -17.27 -0.67
C THR A 353 -1.40 -18.18 -1.50
N MET A 354 -1.96 -19.25 -2.07
CA MET A 354 -1.21 -20.19 -2.91
C MET A 354 -0.66 -19.53 -4.17
N VAL A 355 -1.45 -18.67 -4.83
CA VAL A 355 -0.97 -17.90 -5.99
C VAL A 355 0.19 -17.01 -5.61
N ILE A 356 0.13 -16.30 -4.48
CA ILE A 356 1.23 -15.45 -4.02
C ILE A 356 2.50 -16.29 -3.77
N LEU A 357 2.37 -17.43 -3.09
CA LEU A 357 3.50 -18.32 -2.79
C LEU A 357 4.14 -18.89 -4.07
N ILE A 358 3.33 -19.31 -5.05
CA ILE A 358 3.82 -19.87 -6.31
C ILE A 358 4.42 -18.78 -7.22
N THR A 359 3.76 -17.63 -7.35
CA THR A 359 4.13 -16.62 -8.35
C THR A 359 5.17 -15.63 -7.86
N ALA A 360 5.08 -15.19 -6.60
CA ALA A 360 6.01 -14.22 -6.01
C ALA A 360 7.14 -14.92 -5.25
N GLY A 361 6.82 -16.01 -4.53
CA GLY A 361 7.74 -16.69 -3.62
C GLY A 361 8.54 -17.82 -4.23
N ASP A 362 8.12 -18.33 -5.38
CA ASP A 362 8.79 -19.43 -6.04
C ASP A 362 8.97 -20.65 -5.10
N VAL A 363 7.94 -20.93 -4.29
CA VAL A 363 7.99 -21.99 -3.29
C VAL A 363 7.92 -23.36 -3.96
N SER A 364 8.78 -24.28 -3.55
CA SER A 364 8.74 -25.67 -3.99
C SER A 364 7.56 -26.40 -3.33
N LEU A 365 6.54 -26.71 -4.12
CA LEU A 365 5.43 -27.58 -3.70
C LEU A 365 5.71 -29.04 -4.05
N GLU A 366 5.25 -29.94 -3.20
CA GLU A 366 5.20 -31.37 -3.49
C GLU A 366 4.22 -31.64 -4.64
N GLU A 367 4.44 -32.74 -5.36
CA GLU A 367 3.66 -33.09 -6.56
C GLU A 367 2.16 -33.27 -6.27
N ASN A 368 1.84 -33.84 -5.11
CA ASN A 368 0.46 -34.00 -4.65
C ASN A 368 -0.20 -32.64 -4.39
N ASP A 369 0.48 -31.74 -3.67
CA ASP A 369 -0.06 -30.41 -3.34
C ASP A 369 -0.28 -29.56 -4.59
N ALA A 370 0.66 -29.61 -5.55
CA ALA A 370 0.54 -28.89 -6.81
C ALA A 370 -0.64 -29.41 -7.65
N SER A 371 -0.87 -30.73 -7.64
CA SER A 371 -1.97 -31.37 -8.36
C SER A 371 -3.32 -31.04 -7.71
N SER A 372 -3.45 -31.21 -6.40
CA SER A 372 -4.67 -30.86 -5.65
C SER A 372 -5.02 -29.38 -5.77
N PHE A 373 -4.02 -28.49 -5.79
CA PHE A 373 -4.26 -27.07 -6.01
C PHE A 373 -4.73 -26.76 -7.44
N ALA A 374 -4.15 -27.43 -8.45
CA ALA A 374 -4.59 -27.30 -9.84
C ALA A 374 -6.04 -27.79 -10.04
N GLU A 375 -6.40 -28.93 -9.43
CA GLU A 375 -7.78 -29.45 -9.42
C GLU A 375 -8.74 -28.43 -8.80
N PHE A 376 -8.41 -27.94 -7.61
CA PHE A 376 -9.20 -26.93 -6.92
C PHE A 376 -9.41 -25.65 -7.76
N LEU A 377 -8.38 -25.16 -8.46
CA LEU A 377 -8.51 -24.00 -9.36
C LEU A 377 -9.45 -24.27 -10.54
N VAL A 378 -9.32 -25.43 -11.18
CA VAL A 378 -10.09 -25.81 -12.36
C VAL A 378 -11.56 -26.09 -12.01
N GLU A 379 -11.84 -26.64 -10.83
CA GLU A 379 -13.20 -26.81 -10.31
C GLU A 379 -13.82 -25.44 -9.95
N SER A 380 -13.05 -24.55 -9.33
CA SER A 380 -13.52 -23.22 -8.90
C SER A 380 -13.88 -22.28 -10.07
N VAL A 381 -13.48 -22.60 -11.30
CA VAL A 381 -13.91 -21.88 -12.51
C VAL A 381 -15.42 -21.99 -12.74
N SER A 382 -16.04 -23.12 -12.36
CA SER A 382 -17.48 -23.35 -12.52
C SER A 382 -18.32 -22.76 -11.37
N ASP A 383 -17.69 -22.25 -10.31
CA ASP A 383 -18.38 -21.57 -9.20
C ASP A 383 -18.50 -20.07 -9.49
N LYS A 384 -19.73 -19.55 -9.66
CA LYS A 384 -20.00 -18.13 -9.96
C LYS A 384 -19.33 -17.15 -8.99
N SER A 385 -19.13 -17.53 -7.73
CA SER A 385 -18.53 -16.67 -6.71
C SER A 385 -17.00 -16.62 -6.78
N LEU A 386 -16.36 -17.70 -7.25
CA LEU A 386 -14.91 -17.87 -7.29
C LEU A 386 -14.34 -17.80 -8.72
N ALA A 387 -15.17 -17.89 -9.75
CA ALA A 387 -14.76 -17.98 -11.15
C ALA A 387 -13.82 -16.85 -11.56
N SER A 388 -14.18 -15.60 -11.25
CA SER A 388 -13.36 -14.43 -11.60
C SER A 388 -11.97 -14.48 -10.96
N THR A 389 -11.89 -14.87 -9.69
CA THR A 389 -10.62 -14.94 -8.96
C THR A 389 -9.82 -16.17 -9.41
N SER A 390 -10.47 -17.27 -9.75
CA SER A 390 -9.85 -18.50 -10.27
C SER A 390 -9.24 -18.27 -11.66
N ILE A 391 -9.95 -17.61 -12.56
CA ILE A 391 -9.44 -17.24 -13.89
C ILE A 391 -8.21 -16.32 -13.77
N GLN A 392 -8.28 -15.30 -12.91
CA GLN A 392 -7.15 -14.40 -12.67
C GLN A 392 -5.94 -15.13 -12.05
N SER A 393 -6.20 -16.07 -11.14
CA SER A 393 -5.20 -16.92 -10.51
C SER A 393 -4.49 -17.81 -11.54
N ILE A 394 -5.26 -18.49 -12.39
CA ILE A 394 -4.75 -19.33 -13.48
C ILE A 394 -3.94 -18.47 -14.45
N LYS A 395 -4.45 -17.31 -14.87
CA LYS A 395 -3.72 -16.37 -15.75
C LYS A 395 -2.38 -15.94 -15.14
N SER A 396 -2.37 -15.61 -13.84
CA SER A 396 -1.16 -15.20 -13.13
C SER A 396 -0.11 -16.33 -13.06
N ILE A 397 -0.54 -17.57 -12.80
CA ILE A 397 0.33 -18.74 -12.78
C ILE A 397 0.92 -19.01 -14.18
N ILE A 398 0.09 -18.99 -15.23
CA ILE A 398 0.54 -19.21 -16.61
C ILE A 398 1.60 -18.17 -17.01
N ILE A 399 1.32 -16.88 -16.81
CA ILE A 399 2.23 -15.79 -17.18
C ILE A 399 3.57 -15.88 -16.43
N ASN A 400 3.52 -16.19 -15.13
CA ASN A 400 4.73 -16.27 -14.32
C ASN A 400 5.50 -17.57 -14.51
N SER A 401 4.84 -18.67 -14.89
CA SER A 401 5.52 -19.95 -15.15
C SER A 401 6.52 -19.88 -16.31
N ALA A 402 6.32 -18.98 -17.27
CA ALA A 402 7.27 -18.72 -18.34
C ALA A 402 8.51 -17.92 -17.89
N LYS A 403 8.42 -17.23 -16.75
CA LYS A 403 9.48 -16.36 -16.21
C LYS A 403 10.22 -16.99 -15.03
N SER A 404 9.59 -17.92 -14.32
CA SER A 404 10.20 -18.59 -13.18
C SER A 404 11.16 -19.70 -13.63
N HIS A 405 12.28 -19.84 -12.92
CA HIS A 405 13.24 -20.94 -13.10
C HIS A 405 12.84 -22.21 -12.34
N ASN A 406 11.70 -22.20 -11.65
CA ASN A 406 11.33 -23.26 -10.74
C ASN A 406 10.34 -24.25 -11.35
N ASP A 407 10.48 -25.49 -10.92
CA ASP A 407 9.71 -26.60 -11.47
C ASP A 407 8.25 -26.55 -10.98
N THR A 408 7.98 -25.96 -9.81
CA THR A 408 6.62 -25.95 -9.23
C THR A 408 5.61 -25.15 -10.05
N SER A 409 5.90 -23.90 -10.45
CA SER A 409 4.96 -23.15 -11.30
C SER A 409 4.73 -23.85 -12.64
N THR A 410 5.78 -24.45 -13.20
CA THR A 410 5.73 -25.22 -14.44
C THR A 410 4.87 -26.47 -14.29
N ARG A 411 5.02 -27.21 -13.18
CA ARG A 411 4.23 -28.40 -12.83
C ARG A 411 2.76 -28.06 -12.63
N THR A 412 2.44 -27.03 -11.84
CA THR A 412 1.05 -26.59 -11.63
C THR A 412 0.41 -26.16 -12.96
N THR A 413 1.14 -25.40 -13.80
CA THR A 413 0.69 -25.01 -15.14
C THR A 413 0.40 -26.23 -16.03
N LYS A 414 1.27 -27.27 -16.01
CA LYS A 414 1.03 -28.54 -16.73
C LYS A 414 -0.22 -29.27 -16.24
N CYS A 415 -0.41 -29.34 -14.92
CA CYS A 415 -1.58 -29.99 -14.33
C CYS A 415 -2.87 -29.26 -14.72
N ILE A 416 -2.88 -27.92 -14.68
CA ILE A 416 -4.01 -27.12 -15.13
C ILE A 416 -4.33 -27.41 -16.60
N LEU A 417 -3.32 -27.39 -17.49
CA LEU A 417 -3.53 -27.67 -18.92
C LEU A 417 -4.14 -29.06 -19.13
N LYS A 418 -3.58 -30.08 -18.47
CA LYS A 418 -4.08 -31.46 -18.54
C LYS A 418 -5.53 -31.57 -18.08
N LEU A 419 -5.86 -31.03 -16.90
CA LEU A 419 -7.20 -31.11 -16.32
C LEU A 419 -8.26 -30.41 -17.18
N ILE A 420 -7.92 -29.26 -17.79
CA ILE A 420 -8.85 -28.56 -18.67
C ILE A 420 -9.05 -29.34 -19.98
N LEU A 421 -7.98 -29.89 -20.56
CA LEU A 421 -8.08 -30.72 -21.76
C LEU A 421 -8.88 -32.01 -21.51
N ASP A 422 -8.60 -32.72 -20.42
CA ASP A 422 -9.35 -33.91 -20.00
C ASP A 422 -10.84 -33.58 -19.78
N TRP A 423 -11.14 -32.40 -19.23
CA TRP A 423 -12.52 -31.95 -19.06
C TRP A 423 -13.22 -31.65 -20.39
N LEU A 424 -12.53 -31.04 -21.36
CA LEU A 424 -13.11 -30.73 -22.68
C LEU A 424 -13.30 -32.01 -23.52
N ILE A 425 -12.33 -32.92 -23.50
CA ILE A 425 -12.41 -34.18 -24.26
C ILE A 425 -13.55 -35.07 -23.75
N ASN A 426 -13.69 -35.21 -22.42
CA ASN A 426 -14.67 -36.11 -21.81
C ASN A 426 -16.03 -35.45 -21.52
N GLY A 427 -16.30 -34.27 -22.08
CA GLY A 427 -17.47 -33.49 -21.73
C GLY A 427 -18.75 -33.85 -22.49
N GLU A 428 -19.67 -34.56 -21.85
CA GLU A 428 -21.07 -34.64 -22.31
C GLU A 428 -21.90 -33.47 -21.73
N LYS A 429 -22.73 -32.84 -22.59
CA LYS A 429 -23.69 -31.74 -22.33
C LYS A 429 -23.32 -30.81 -21.15
N LYS A 430 -22.48 -29.82 -21.43
CA LYS A 430 -22.02 -28.80 -20.49
C LYS A 430 -22.57 -27.41 -20.85
N GLU A 431 -22.72 -26.53 -19.87
CA GLU A 431 -23.16 -25.15 -20.10
C GLU A 431 -22.18 -24.40 -21.03
N GLU A 432 -22.71 -23.68 -22.03
CA GLU A 432 -21.92 -22.94 -23.03
C GLU A 432 -20.90 -21.98 -22.37
N VAL A 433 -21.31 -21.34 -21.27
CA VAL A 433 -20.47 -20.37 -20.53
C VAL A 433 -19.22 -21.04 -19.95
N ASP A 434 -19.36 -22.20 -19.32
CA ASP A 434 -18.24 -22.94 -18.72
C ASP A 434 -17.27 -23.46 -19.79
N VAL A 435 -17.81 -23.92 -20.92
CA VAL A 435 -17.02 -24.37 -22.07
C VAL A 435 -16.21 -23.20 -22.65
N LYS A 436 -16.85 -22.04 -22.86
CA LYS A 436 -16.21 -20.85 -23.38
C LYS A 436 -15.07 -20.35 -22.48
N ILE A 437 -15.28 -20.30 -21.16
CA ILE A 437 -14.25 -19.86 -20.21
C ILE A 437 -13.03 -20.80 -20.24
N ARG A 438 -13.25 -22.11 -20.32
CA ARG A 438 -12.16 -23.11 -20.36
C ARG A 438 -11.38 -23.05 -21.68
N PHE A 439 -12.07 -22.79 -22.81
CA PHE A 439 -11.39 -22.49 -24.06
C PHE A 439 -10.54 -21.22 -23.96
N GLU A 440 -11.06 -20.12 -23.40
CA GLU A 440 -10.27 -18.89 -23.19
C GLU A 440 -8.99 -19.16 -22.38
N ILE A 441 -9.08 -19.98 -21.33
CA ILE A 441 -7.90 -20.35 -20.55
C ILE A 441 -6.88 -21.09 -21.42
N ILE A 442 -7.29 -22.06 -22.25
CA ILE A 442 -6.37 -22.74 -23.20
C ILE A 442 -5.76 -21.76 -24.20
N PHE A 443 -6.54 -20.81 -24.72
CA PHE A 443 -6.00 -19.78 -25.62
C PHE A 443 -4.94 -18.92 -24.92
N LEU A 444 -5.09 -18.63 -23.62
CA LEU A 444 -4.02 -17.97 -22.86
C LEU A 444 -2.72 -18.80 -22.85
N PHE A 445 -2.79 -20.14 -22.80
CA PHE A 445 -1.59 -20.99 -22.93
C PHE A 445 -0.91 -20.80 -24.29
N THR A 446 -1.68 -20.74 -25.38
CA THR A 446 -1.15 -20.52 -26.75
C THR A 446 -0.43 -19.19 -26.92
N GLN A 447 -0.83 -18.18 -26.15
CA GLN A 447 -0.23 -16.84 -26.16
C GLN A 447 0.90 -16.69 -25.13
N SER A 448 1.04 -17.64 -24.20
CA SER A 448 2.02 -17.58 -23.13
C SER A 448 3.40 -18.09 -23.55
N GLY A 449 4.44 -17.58 -22.91
CA GLY A 449 5.82 -18.05 -23.11
C GLY A 449 6.07 -19.51 -22.67
N PHE A 450 5.08 -20.19 -22.08
CA PHE A 450 5.14 -21.61 -21.75
C PHE A 450 5.20 -22.49 -23.02
N ILE A 451 4.60 -22.03 -24.12
CA ILE A 451 4.63 -22.66 -25.44
C ILE A 451 5.60 -21.87 -26.33
N ASP A 452 6.87 -21.95 -25.95
CA ASP A 452 8.00 -21.30 -26.60
C ASP A 452 8.30 -21.91 -27.99
N THR A 453 8.45 -23.23 -28.06
CA THR A 453 8.84 -23.96 -29.28
C THR A 453 7.69 -24.12 -30.29
N GLU A 454 8.04 -24.23 -31.58
CA GLU A 454 7.08 -24.59 -32.63
C GLU A 454 6.55 -26.03 -32.43
N GLU A 455 7.36 -26.96 -31.94
CA GLU A 455 6.94 -28.36 -31.68
C GLU A 455 5.84 -28.47 -30.62
N LYS A 456 6.01 -27.79 -29.47
CA LYS A 456 4.95 -27.74 -28.42
C LYS A 456 3.68 -27.08 -28.93
N ALA A 457 3.82 -26.06 -29.80
CA ALA A 457 2.67 -25.40 -30.40
C ALA A 457 1.94 -26.32 -31.38
N THR A 458 2.67 -27.03 -32.25
CA THR A 458 2.12 -28.03 -33.16
C THR A 458 1.39 -29.12 -32.38
N ALA A 459 1.97 -29.62 -31.27
CA ALA A 459 1.33 -30.63 -30.42
C ALA A 459 0.02 -30.14 -29.77
N LEU A 460 -0.01 -28.91 -29.24
CA LEU A 460 -1.23 -28.35 -28.65
C LEU A 460 -2.29 -28.04 -29.72
N PHE A 461 -1.89 -27.49 -30.87
CA PHE A 461 -2.79 -27.21 -31.99
C PHE A 461 -3.39 -28.51 -32.56
N GLY A 462 -2.62 -29.59 -32.57
CA GLY A 462 -3.08 -30.94 -32.93
C GLY A 462 -4.22 -31.46 -32.05
N LEU A 463 -4.32 -31.00 -30.80
CA LEU A 463 -5.44 -31.33 -29.91
C LEU A 463 -6.56 -30.29 -30.00
N LEU A 464 -6.21 -29.00 -30.08
CA LEU A 464 -7.17 -27.90 -30.02
C LEU A 464 -8.02 -27.77 -31.28
N ILE A 465 -7.44 -27.95 -32.47
CA ILE A 465 -8.17 -27.80 -33.75
C ILE A 465 -9.27 -28.87 -33.89
N PRO A 466 -9.00 -30.17 -33.67
CA PRO A 466 -10.06 -31.19 -33.63
C PRO A 466 -11.13 -30.91 -32.58
N LEU A 467 -10.75 -30.43 -31.39
CA LEU A 467 -11.71 -30.06 -30.35
C LEU A 467 -12.64 -28.92 -30.81
N LEU A 468 -12.11 -27.87 -31.44
CA LEU A 468 -12.95 -26.77 -31.95
C LEU A 468 -13.96 -27.26 -33.01
N ILE A 469 -13.56 -28.21 -33.85
CA ILE A 469 -14.43 -28.81 -34.88
C ILE A 469 -15.52 -29.67 -34.22
N ASP A 470 -15.15 -30.53 -33.26
CA ASP A 470 -16.12 -31.37 -32.52
C ASP A 470 -17.16 -30.52 -31.78
N TYR A 471 -16.76 -29.37 -31.20
CA TYR A 471 -17.70 -28.45 -30.56
C TYR A 471 -18.54 -27.62 -31.55
N ASP A 472 -18.08 -27.41 -32.79
CA ASP A 472 -18.89 -26.86 -33.90
C ASP A 472 -19.96 -27.87 -34.35
N GLU A 473 -19.56 -29.13 -34.53
CA GLU A 473 -20.46 -30.22 -34.93
C GLU A 473 -21.54 -30.51 -33.90
N ARG A 474 -21.23 -30.30 -32.61
CA ARG A 474 -22.19 -30.45 -31.49
C ARG A 474 -23.06 -29.21 -31.27
N ASP A 475 -22.85 -28.11 -32.00
CA ASP A 475 -23.60 -26.84 -31.90
C ASP A 475 -23.67 -26.28 -30.46
N ILE A 476 -22.58 -26.44 -29.69
CA ILE A 476 -22.50 -25.99 -28.28
C ILE A 476 -22.00 -24.54 -28.20
N LEU A 477 -21.15 -24.12 -29.14
CA LEU A 477 -20.52 -22.79 -29.19
C LEU A 477 -20.92 -22.07 -30.47
N THR A 478 -20.99 -20.74 -30.44
CA THR A 478 -21.31 -19.95 -31.63
C THR A 478 -20.20 -20.02 -32.69
N LYS A 479 -20.59 -20.17 -33.96
CA LYS A 479 -19.67 -20.22 -35.12
C LYS A 479 -18.78 -18.98 -35.23
N GLU A 480 -19.30 -17.82 -34.85
CA GLU A 480 -18.54 -16.56 -34.80
C GLU A 480 -17.35 -16.64 -33.83
N TYR A 481 -17.58 -17.19 -32.64
CA TYR A 481 -16.54 -17.36 -31.62
C TYR A 481 -15.48 -18.35 -32.09
N LEU A 482 -15.89 -19.51 -32.61
CA LEU A 482 -14.98 -20.54 -33.11
C LEU A 482 -14.12 -20.02 -34.27
N HIS A 483 -14.70 -19.24 -35.19
CA HIS A 483 -13.98 -18.59 -36.29
C HIS A 483 -12.93 -17.60 -35.79
N GLU A 484 -13.29 -16.72 -34.84
CA GLU A 484 -12.35 -15.75 -34.23
C GLU A 484 -11.15 -16.47 -33.60
N LYS A 485 -11.41 -17.55 -32.87
CA LYS A 485 -10.38 -18.35 -32.22
C LYS A 485 -9.50 -19.13 -33.18
N MET A 486 -10.07 -19.73 -34.23
CA MET A 486 -9.30 -20.40 -35.27
C MET A 486 -8.38 -19.41 -36.01
N THR A 487 -8.87 -18.19 -36.25
CA THR A 487 -8.07 -17.09 -36.83
C THR A 487 -6.97 -16.63 -35.87
N SER A 488 -7.23 -16.61 -34.56
CA SER A 488 -6.21 -16.31 -33.54
C SER A 488 -5.07 -17.35 -33.50
N LEU A 489 -5.36 -18.64 -33.69
CA LEU A 489 -4.33 -19.68 -33.78
C LEU A 489 -3.46 -19.50 -35.03
N MET A 490 -4.10 -19.21 -36.16
CA MET A 490 -3.40 -18.94 -37.42
C MET A 490 -2.46 -17.75 -37.28
N THR A 491 -2.91 -16.65 -36.67
CA THR A 491 -2.12 -15.43 -36.51
C THR A 491 -0.97 -15.57 -35.50
N ASN A 492 -1.14 -16.35 -34.43
CA ASN A 492 -0.10 -16.55 -33.43
C ASN A 492 1.11 -17.34 -33.94
N LYS A 493 0.91 -18.52 -34.55
CA LYS A 493 1.99 -19.37 -35.09
C LYS A 493 1.57 -20.04 -36.41
N ILE A 494 1.74 -19.31 -37.51
CA ILE A 494 1.33 -19.72 -38.87
C ILE A 494 1.92 -21.08 -39.27
N ASN A 495 3.19 -21.33 -38.96
CA ASN A 495 3.88 -22.57 -39.36
C ASN A 495 3.32 -23.79 -38.66
N SER A 496 3.19 -23.74 -37.33
CA SER A 496 2.58 -24.81 -36.52
C SER A 496 1.12 -25.06 -36.92
N PHE A 497 0.35 -24.01 -37.20
CA PHE A 497 -1.04 -24.15 -37.66
C PHE A 497 -1.13 -24.87 -39.02
N LYS A 498 -0.32 -24.47 -39.99
CA LYS A 498 -0.26 -25.13 -41.30
C LYS A 498 0.16 -26.59 -41.19
N GLN A 499 1.14 -26.87 -40.34
CA GLN A 499 1.63 -28.23 -40.13
C GLN A 499 0.52 -29.14 -39.60
N VAL A 500 -0.24 -28.71 -38.60
CA VAL A 500 -1.36 -29.51 -38.05
C VAL A 500 -2.45 -29.73 -39.09
N VAL A 501 -2.86 -28.68 -39.81
CA VAL A 501 -3.91 -28.79 -40.83
C VAL A 501 -3.49 -29.71 -41.98
N GLN A 502 -2.20 -29.79 -42.30
CA GLN A 502 -1.65 -30.60 -43.41
C GLN A 502 -1.30 -32.03 -43.01
N GLU A 503 -0.82 -32.27 -41.79
CA GLU A 503 -0.20 -33.55 -41.40
C GLU A 503 -1.02 -34.34 -40.36
N GLN A 504 -1.90 -33.70 -39.58
CA GLN A 504 -2.54 -34.33 -38.42
C GLN A 504 -4.07 -34.40 -38.45
N LEU A 505 -4.74 -33.75 -39.42
CA LEU A 505 -6.20 -33.79 -39.57
C LEU A 505 -6.65 -34.74 -40.67
N ASP A 506 -7.76 -35.44 -40.43
CA ASP A 506 -8.44 -36.25 -41.44
C ASP A 506 -9.12 -35.37 -42.51
N GLU A 507 -9.44 -35.96 -43.66
CA GLU A 507 -9.98 -35.22 -44.82
C GLU A 507 -11.33 -34.53 -44.52
N SER A 508 -12.17 -35.14 -43.67
CA SER A 508 -13.41 -34.54 -43.16
C SER A 508 -13.15 -33.34 -42.24
N GLN A 509 -12.22 -33.48 -41.29
CA GLN A 509 -11.83 -32.44 -40.34
C GLN A 509 -11.15 -31.26 -41.05
N ARG A 510 -10.36 -31.53 -42.10
CA ARG A 510 -9.77 -30.46 -42.93
C ARG A 510 -10.85 -29.65 -43.63
N SER A 511 -11.88 -30.30 -44.19
CA SER A 511 -13.00 -29.60 -44.83
C SER A 511 -13.82 -28.77 -43.83
N ALA A 512 -14.04 -29.29 -42.61
CA ALA A 512 -14.71 -28.58 -41.53
C ALA A 512 -13.89 -27.39 -41.00
N ALA A 513 -12.56 -27.55 -40.84
CA ALA A 513 -11.67 -26.44 -40.48
C ALA A 513 -11.68 -25.33 -41.53
N GLU A 514 -11.69 -25.70 -42.82
CA GLU A 514 -11.78 -24.73 -43.93
C GLU A 514 -13.13 -24.02 -43.98
N SER A 515 -14.24 -24.70 -43.66
CA SER A 515 -15.57 -24.09 -43.64
C SER A 515 -15.72 -23.10 -42.48
N LEU A 516 -15.19 -23.45 -41.30
CA LEU A 516 -15.08 -22.56 -40.13
C LEU A 516 -14.21 -21.33 -40.43
N MET A 517 -13.09 -21.50 -41.13
CA MET A 517 -12.21 -20.38 -41.52
C MET A 517 -12.78 -19.48 -42.63
N LYS A 518 -13.68 -20.00 -43.48
CA LYS A 518 -14.35 -19.23 -44.56
C LYS A 518 -15.64 -18.55 -44.09
N TYR A 519 -16.02 -18.72 -42.82
CA TYR A 519 -17.20 -18.09 -42.24
C TYR A 519 -17.12 -16.56 -42.32
N ASN A 520 -18.20 -15.91 -42.76
CA ASN A 520 -18.23 -14.47 -43.02
C ASN A 520 -19.44 -13.87 -42.26
N SER A 521 -19.22 -13.22 -41.11
CA SER A 521 -20.26 -12.71 -40.19
C SER A 521 -21.17 -11.60 -40.75
N GLN A 522 -21.12 -11.30 -42.05
CA GLN A 522 -21.93 -10.24 -42.66
C GLN A 522 -23.40 -10.64 -42.92
N SER A 523 -23.82 -11.89 -42.63
CA SER A 523 -25.17 -12.37 -43.00
C SER A 523 -26.20 -12.41 -41.86
N ASN A 524 -25.84 -12.21 -40.59
CA ASN A 524 -26.75 -12.45 -39.45
C ASN A 524 -26.83 -11.29 -38.43
N LYS A 525 -26.71 -10.03 -38.86
CA LYS A 525 -27.14 -8.88 -38.04
C LYS A 525 -28.61 -8.59 -38.28
N ASN A 526 -29.50 -9.35 -37.65
CA ASN A 526 -30.82 -8.89 -37.25
C ASN A 526 -31.37 -9.86 -36.20
N VAL A 527 -31.82 -9.29 -35.07
CA VAL A 527 -32.55 -9.86 -33.93
C VAL A 527 -31.71 -10.02 -32.64
N ASP A 528 -32.20 -9.31 -31.61
CA ASP A 528 -31.91 -9.29 -30.17
C ASP A 528 -30.60 -8.69 -29.62
N ASP A 529 -30.63 -7.35 -29.50
CA ASP A 529 -29.83 -6.58 -28.57
C ASP A 529 -30.47 -6.65 -27.16
N GLY A 530 -30.02 -7.60 -26.36
CA GLY A 530 -30.55 -7.85 -25.01
C GLY A 530 -29.67 -8.77 -24.16
N GLY A 531 -28.35 -8.74 -24.34
CA GLY A 531 -27.41 -9.62 -23.65
C GLY A 531 -26.10 -8.91 -23.31
N ILE A 532 -25.93 -8.63 -22.02
CA ILE A 532 -24.76 -8.09 -21.29
C ILE A 532 -23.44 -8.18 -22.08
N GLN A 533 -22.94 -7.03 -22.53
CA GLN A 533 -21.59 -6.87 -23.07
C GLN A 533 -20.54 -7.12 -21.98
N LEU A 534 -19.90 -8.29 -22.00
CA LEU A 534 -18.60 -8.47 -21.38
C LEU A 534 -17.57 -7.75 -22.25
N LYS A 535 -17.09 -6.60 -21.76
CA LYS A 535 -16.00 -5.82 -22.37
C LYS A 535 -14.82 -6.74 -22.67
N SER A 536 -14.37 -6.72 -23.92
CA SER A 536 -13.08 -7.25 -24.35
C SER A 536 -11.98 -6.58 -23.54
N PHE A 537 -11.16 -7.40 -22.88
CA PHE A 537 -10.02 -6.95 -22.08
C PHE A 537 -8.75 -7.14 -22.91
N THR A 538 -8.29 -6.04 -23.52
CA THR A 538 -6.87 -5.82 -23.87
C THR A 538 -6.07 -5.42 -22.64
#